data_AF-A0A6G7YAL3-F1
#
_entry.id   AF-A0A6G7YAL3-F1
#
_cell.length_a   1.000
_cell.length_b   1.000
_cell.length_c   1.000
_cell.angle_alpha   90.00
_cell.angle_beta   90.00
_cell.angle_gamma   90.00
#
_symmetry.space_group_name_H-M   'P 1'
#
loop_
_entity.id
_entity.type
_entity.pdbx_description
1 polymer ?
#
loop_
_entity_poly.entity_id
_entity_poly.type
_entity_poly.pdbx_seq_one_letter_code
_entity_poly.pdbx_strand_id
1 'polypeptide(L)'
;MSARSGVPDARSGVPDARSGVSDARAARARELHRLAAETEALASRQRAERDRLIRQLRAEDPQHWSYGALASALGCSRELIALVVKRKDA
;
A
#
# COMPACT_ATOMS: atom_id res chain seq x y z
N MET A 1 -6.21 -51.94 -54.69
CA MET A 1 -5.47 -50.65 -54.78
C MET A 1 -6.33 -49.61 -54.08
N SER A 2 -6.06 -49.34 -52.79
CA SER A 2 -5.36 -48.12 -52.29
C SER A 2 -6.24 -46.87 -52.40
N ALA A 3 -6.50 -46.05 -51.38
CA ALA A 3 -5.98 -45.97 -50.02
C ALA A 3 -6.97 -45.17 -49.14
N ARG A 4 -6.93 -45.43 -47.82
CA ARG A 4 -7.44 -44.55 -46.76
C ARG A 4 -6.71 -43.19 -46.81
N SER A 5 -7.39 -42.10 -46.48
CA SER A 5 -6.83 -41.09 -45.56
C SER A 5 -7.88 -40.05 -45.19
N GLY A 6 -8.24 -40.04 -43.91
CA GLY A 6 -8.97 -38.94 -43.30
C GLY A 6 -8.06 -37.74 -43.10
N VAL A 7 -8.67 -36.57 -43.02
CA VAL A 7 -8.05 -35.40 -42.39
C VAL A 7 -9.03 -34.94 -41.31
N PRO A 8 -8.74 -35.17 -40.03
CA PRO A 8 -9.52 -34.57 -38.96
C PRO A 8 -9.22 -33.08 -38.86
N ASP A 9 -10.30 -32.36 -38.58
CA ASP A 9 -10.45 -30.97 -38.16
C ASP A 9 -9.20 -30.40 -37.46
N ALA A 10 -8.52 -29.46 -38.11
CA ALA A 10 -7.43 -28.69 -37.53
C ALA A 10 -7.98 -27.60 -36.60
N ARG A 11 -8.72 -28.01 -35.56
CA ARG A 11 -8.77 -27.24 -34.31
C ARG A 11 -7.44 -27.45 -33.62
N SER A 12 -6.43 -26.71 -34.09
CA SER A 12 -5.19 -26.46 -33.36
C SER A 12 -5.51 -25.68 -32.09
N GLY A 13 -6.12 -26.37 -31.12
CA GLY A 13 -6.05 -26.00 -29.72
C GLY A 13 -4.62 -26.17 -29.31
N VAL A 14 -3.82 -25.12 -29.50
CA VAL A 14 -2.54 -25.02 -28.80
C VAL A 14 -2.93 -25.00 -27.32
N PRO A 15 -2.54 -26.00 -26.51
CA PRO A 15 -2.74 -25.88 -25.09
C PRO A 15 -1.92 -24.66 -24.67
N ASP A 16 -2.58 -23.66 -24.10
CA ASP A 16 -1.91 -22.56 -23.43
C ASP A 16 -1.23 -23.13 -22.17
N ALA A 17 -0.14 -23.86 -22.38
CA ALA A 17 0.62 -24.55 -21.36
C ALA A 17 1.41 -23.57 -20.46
N ARG A 18 1.17 -22.26 -20.59
CA ARG A 18 1.66 -21.21 -19.68
C ARG A 18 0.54 -20.61 -18.82
N SER A 19 -0.72 -20.96 -19.08
CA SER A 19 -1.95 -20.35 -18.53
C SER A 19 -2.34 -20.80 -17.11
N GLY A 20 -1.45 -20.71 -16.12
CA GLY A 20 -1.98 -20.79 -14.74
C GLY A 20 -1.02 -20.68 -13.59
N VAL A 21 0.25 -21.06 -13.77
CA VAL A 21 1.19 -21.21 -12.64
C VAL A 21 2.48 -20.39 -12.83
N SER A 22 2.77 -19.89 -14.04
CA SER A 22 4.06 -19.26 -14.36
C SER A 22 3.98 -17.94 -15.15
N ASP A 23 2.90 -17.17 -15.00
CA ASP A 23 2.90 -15.82 -15.56
C ASP A 23 3.83 -14.91 -14.71
N ALA A 24 4.96 -14.52 -15.30
CA ALA A 24 5.96 -13.65 -14.67
C ALA A 24 5.38 -12.28 -14.29
N ARG A 25 4.38 -11.76 -15.02
CA ARG A 25 3.69 -10.51 -14.69
C ARG A 25 2.81 -10.69 -13.46
N ALA A 26 2.09 -11.80 -13.37
CA ALA A 26 1.29 -12.10 -12.17
C ALA A 26 2.18 -12.29 -10.94
N ALA A 27 3.33 -12.97 -11.07
CA ALA A 27 4.32 -13.08 -10.01
C ALA A 27 4.85 -11.70 -9.58
N ARG A 28 5.20 -10.84 -10.54
CA ARG A 28 5.67 -9.47 -10.28
C ARG A 28 4.59 -8.61 -9.60
N ALA A 29 3.33 -8.71 -10.04
CA ALA A 29 2.23 -7.97 -9.45
C ALA A 29 2.00 -8.36 -7.97
N ARG A 30 2.07 -9.65 -7.63
CA ARG A 30 2.00 -10.12 -6.24
C ARG A 30 3.12 -9.56 -5.38
N GLU A 31 4.34 -9.55 -5.90
CA GLU A 31 5.48 -8.99 -5.17
C GLU A 31 5.34 -7.49 -4.92
N LEU A 32 4.93 -6.73 -5.94
CA LEU A 32 4.68 -5.30 -5.78
C LEU A 32 3.56 -5.01 -4.78
N HIS A 33 2.49 -5.82 -4.78
CA HIS A 33 1.41 -5.71 -3.81
C HIS A 33 1.90 -5.97 -2.37
N ARG A 34 2.75 -6.99 -2.18
CA ARG A 34 3.36 -7.30 -0.89
C ARG A 34 4.23 -6.14 -0.39
N LEU A 35 5.10 -5.59 -1.24
CA LEU A 35 5.95 -4.44 -0.91
C LEU A 35 5.12 -3.19 -0.59
N ALA A 36 4.05 -2.94 -1.33
CA ALA A 36 3.13 -1.84 -1.03
C ALA A 36 2.48 -2.03 0.33
N ALA A 37 1.97 -3.23 0.65
CA ALA A 37 1.38 -3.52 1.95
C ALA A 37 2.39 -3.35 3.11
N GLU A 38 3.64 -3.79 2.92
CA GLU A 38 4.71 -3.62 3.92
C GLU A 38 5.05 -2.14 4.15
N THR A 39 5.16 -1.35 3.08
CA THR A 39 5.43 0.10 3.17
C THR A 39 4.25 0.87 3.76
N GLU A 40 3.02 0.50 3.42
CA GLU A 40 1.80 1.06 4.02
C GLU A 40 1.73 0.76 5.53
N ALA A 41 2.06 -0.47 5.94
CA ALA A 41 2.11 -0.85 7.35
C ALA A 41 3.16 -0.05 8.12
N LEU A 42 4.36 0.13 7.54
CA LEU A 42 5.41 0.97 8.13
C LEU A 42 4.97 2.43 8.23
N ALA A 43 4.43 2.99 7.15
CA ALA A 43 3.96 4.37 7.13
C ALA A 43 2.80 4.59 8.13
N SER A 44 1.94 3.59 8.32
CA SER A 44 0.89 3.61 9.33
C SER A 44 1.47 3.69 10.75
N ARG A 45 2.46 2.83 11.07
CA ARG A 45 3.15 2.87 12.37
C ARG A 45 3.83 4.23 12.62
N GLN A 46 4.55 4.75 11.64
CA GLN A 46 5.23 6.04 11.75
C GLN A 46 4.25 7.19 11.94
N ARG A 47 3.10 7.20 11.25
CA ARG A 47 2.05 8.20 11.47
C ARG A 47 1.46 8.10 12.87
N ALA A 48 1.20 6.88 13.37
CA ALA A 48 0.68 6.68 14.71
C ALA A 48 1.66 7.17 15.79
N GLU A 49 2.96 6.90 15.62
CA GLU A 49 4.01 7.37 16.52
C GLU A 49 4.12 8.90 16.50
N ARG A 50 4.16 9.52 15.31
CA ARG A 50 4.12 10.98 15.17
C ARG A 50 2.90 11.57 15.88
N ASP A 51 1.72 10.99 15.66
CA ASP A 51 0.48 11.50 16.21
C ASP A 51 0.46 11.42 17.74
N ARG A 52 1.01 10.34 18.30
CA ARG A 52 1.23 10.21 19.74
C ARG A 52 2.18 11.29 20.27
N LEU A 53 3.32 11.52 19.62
CA LEU A 53 4.30 12.54 20.04
C LEU A 53 3.69 13.95 19.99
N ILE A 54 2.93 14.28 18.94
CA ILE A 54 2.22 15.57 18.84
C ILE A 54 1.29 15.76 20.05
N ARG A 55 0.52 14.72 20.42
CA ARG A 55 -0.38 14.79 21.57
C ARG A 55 0.38 14.92 22.89
N GLN A 56 1.51 14.24 23.05
CA GLN A 56 2.35 14.34 24.25
C GLN A 56 2.92 15.75 24.42
N LEU A 57 3.57 16.30 23.38
CA LEU A 57 4.08 17.68 23.40
C LEU A 57 2.97 18.69 23.73
N ARG A 58 1.79 18.50 23.13
CA ARG A 58 0.64 19.37 23.38
C ARG A 58 0.12 19.28 24.82
N ALA A 59 0.22 18.11 25.45
CA ALA A 59 -0.21 17.89 26.83
C ALA A 59 0.81 18.41 27.85
N GLU A 60 2.12 18.35 27.53
CA GLU A 60 3.20 18.80 28.40
C GLU A 60 3.20 20.32 28.62
N ASP A 61 3.15 21.10 27.54
CA ASP A 61 3.05 22.56 27.62
C ASP A 61 2.20 23.12 26.48
N PRO A 62 0.88 23.33 26.72
CA PRO A 62 -0.01 23.88 25.71
C PRO A 62 0.30 25.35 25.32
N GLN A 63 1.02 26.12 26.14
CA GLN A 63 1.34 27.51 25.78
C GLN A 63 2.58 27.55 24.88
N HIS A 64 3.62 26.78 25.22
CA HIS A 64 4.82 26.65 24.40
C HIS A 64 4.53 25.90 23.09
N TRP A 65 3.90 24.73 23.18
CA TRP A 65 3.54 23.88 22.03
C TRP A 65 2.20 24.27 21.42
N SER A 66 2.09 25.53 20.98
CA SER A 66 0.95 26.00 20.19
C SER A 66 0.82 25.24 18.87
N TYR A 67 -0.39 25.23 18.26
CA TYR A 67 -0.60 24.63 16.94
C TYR A 67 0.36 25.17 15.87
N GLY A 68 0.71 26.46 15.96
CA GLY A 68 1.69 27.08 15.08
C GLY A 68 3.12 26.59 15.33
N ALA A 69 3.53 26.54 16.60
CA ALA A 69 4.87 26.07 16.96
C ALA A 69 5.11 24.62 16.53
N LEU A 70 4.14 23.73 16.74
CA LEU A 70 4.21 22.34 16.30
C LEU A 70 4.29 22.23 14.77
N ALA A 71 3.46 22.98 14.04
CA ALA A 71 3.47 22.99 12.58
C ALA A 71 4.84 23.42 12.03
N SER A 72 5.41 24.50 12.57
CA SER A 72 6.74 25.01 12.19
C SER A 72 7.86 24.03 12.54
N ALA A 73 7.85 23.43 13.73
CA ALA A 73 8.89 22.49 14.16
C ALA A 73 8.90 21.20 13.34
N LEU A 74 7.72 20.71 12.95
CA LEU A 74 7.55 19.45 12.21
C LEU A 74 7.56 19.63 10.69
N GLY A 75 7.56 20.87 10.19
CA GLY A 75 7.47 21.16 8.76
C GLY A 75 6.15 20.71 8.12
N CYS A 76 5.05 20.74 8.88
CA CYS A 76 3.74 20.28 8.43
C CYS A 76 2.66 21.36 8.61
N SER A 77 1.48 21.13 8.05
CA SER A 77 0.41 22.11 8.10
C SER A 77 -0.22 22.20 9.49
N ARG A 78 -0.73 23.39 9.83
CA ARG A 78 -1.43 23.60 11.11
C ARG A 78 -2.70 22.78 11.19
N GLU A 79 -3.34 22.53 10.06
CA GLU A 79 -4.53 21.71 9.89
C GLU A 79 -4.24 20.26 10.28
N LEU A 80 -3.08 19.71 9.88
CA LEU A 80 -2.68 18.37 10.27
C LEU A 80 -2.56 18.27 11.79
N ILE A 81 -1.88 19.23 12.44
CA ILE A 81 -1.76 19.24 13.90
C ILE A 81 -3.14 19.31 14.56
N ALA A 82 -4.03 20.17 14.05
CA ALA A 82 -5.39 20.29 14.56
C ALA A 82 -6.17 18.97 14.44
N LEU A 83 -6.05 18.26 13.31
CA LEU A 83 -6.66 16.95 13.11
C LEU A 83 -6.13 15.93 14.11
N VAL A 84 -4.81 15.84 14.25
CA VAL A 84 -4.14 14.89 15.16
C VAL A 84 -4.53 15.11 16.62
N VAL A 85 -4.57 16.37 17.07
CA VAL A 85 -4.93 16.72 18.46
C VAL A 85 -6.42 16.50 18.73
N LYS A 86 -7.30 16.71 17.74
CA LYS A 86 -8.75 16.53 17.89
C LYS A 86 -9.21 15.07 17.78
N ARG A 87 -8.43 14.22 17.12
CA ARG A 87 -8.75 12.80 16.91
C ARG A 87 -8.68 12.09 18.27
N LYS A 88 -9.84 11.83 18.88
CA LYS A 88 -9.95 10.88 19.99
C LYS A 88 -9.52 9.53 19.45
N ASP A 89 -8.56 8.89 20.14
CA ASP A 89 -8.14 7.52 19.82
C ASP A 89 -9.42 6.66 19.72
N ALA A 90 -9.65 6.08 18.54
CA ALA A 90 -10.80 5.22 18.25
C ALA A 90 -10.49 3.78 18.65
#